data_AF-A0A519C5H6-F1
#
_entry.id   AF-A0A519C5H6-F1
#
_cell.length_a   1.000
_cell.length_b   1.000
_cell.length_c   1.000
_cell.angle_alpha   90.00
_cell.angle_beta   90.00
_cell.angle_gamma   90.00
#
_symmetry.space_group_name_H-M   'P 1'
#
loop_
_entity.id
_entity.type
_entity.pdbx_description
1 polymer ?
#
loop_
_entity_poly.entity_id
_entity_poly.type
_entity_poly.pdbx_seq_one_letter_code
_entity_poly.pdbx_strand_id
1 'polypeptide(L)'
;MELESQPEPVPLGDVKELLEKELSIRENRLRCIDCGHFQPVPDVEHEPVVSESSEDGEEPEAPVGPTCDSCGSQRMNLIEQIQYEHKLALDHVRLLAQSNPKVCKAIMEKVIDLEHVDGYYAAKIADILPMHPDDVRSIFARERFSLGRDEIDSIIAAVKEITGA
;
A
#
# COMPACT_ATOMS: atom_id res chain seq x y z
N MET A 1 -19.36 8.22 23.63
CA MET A 1 -18.85 7.53 22.42
C MET A 1 -17.56 8.24 22.09
N GLU A 2 -16.43 7.59 22.29
CA GLU A 2 -15.16 8.10 21.79
C GLU A 2 -15.29 8.12 20.26
N LEU A 3 -15.15 9.31 19.67
CA LEU A 3 -15.09 9.45 18.22
C LEU A 3 -13.84 8.71 17.77
N GLU A 4 -14.00 7.56 17.13
CA GLU A 4 -12.89 6.88 16.47
C GLU A 4 -12.17 7.90 15.57
N SER A 5 -10.86 8.03 15.76
CA SER A 5 -10.05 8.96 14.97
C SER A 5 -10.19 8.60 13.50
N GLN A 6 -10.64 9.56 12.68
CA GLN A 6 -10.68 9.34 11.24
C GLN A 6 -9.28 9.00 10.73
N PRO A 7 -9.15 8.06 9.79
CA PRO A 7 -7.86 7.72 9.21
C PRO A 7 -7.26 8.95 8.53
N GLU A 8 -5.95 9.14 8.70
CA GLU A 8 -5.24 10.23 8.04
C GLU A 8 -5.33 10.07 6.52
N PRO A 9 -5.64 11.15 5.77
CA PRO A 9 -5.72 11.11 4.32
C PRO A 9 -4.32 10.96 3.72
N VAL A 10 -4.16 10.00 2.82
CA VAL A 10 -2.90 9.64 2.18
C VAL A 10 -3.06 9.76 0.66
N PRO A 11 -2.15 10.47 -0.06
CA PRO A 11 -2.21 10.58 -1.52
C PRO A 11 -1.83 9.26 -2.20
N LEU A 12 -2.28 9.06 -3.43
CA LEU A 12 -2.02 7.87 -4.25
C LEU A 12 -0.52 7.61 -4.47
N GLY A 13 0.31 8.66 -4.47
CA GLY A 13 1.77 8.53 -4.54
C GLY A 13 2.33 7.69 -3.38
N ASP A 14 1.87 7.95 -2.15
CA ASP A 14 2.24 7.19 -0.96
C ASP A 14 1.61 5.80 -0.96
N VAL A 15 0.32 5.71 -1.30
CA VAL A 15 -0.40 4.43 -1.38
C VAL A 15 0.31 3.46 -2.34
N LYS A 16 0.83 3.98 -3.47
CA LYS A 16 1.59 3.18 -4.44
C LYS A 16 2.80 2.53 -3.79
N GLU A 17 3.67 3.30 -3.18
CA GLU A 17 4.90 2.78 -2.57
C GLU A 17 4.61 1.81 -1.42
N LEU A 18 3.58 2.11 -0.61
CA LEU A 18 3.14 1.24 0.48
C LEU A 18 2.62 -0.11 -0.03
N LEU A 19 1.75 -0.11 -1.04
CA LEU A 19 1.22 -1.33 -1.64
C LEU A 19 2.31 -2.14 -2.35
N GLU A 20 3.20 -1.50 -3.11
CA GLU A 20 4.31 -2.19 -3.78
C GLU A 20 5.24 -2.88 -2.78
N LYS A 21 5.58 -2.17 -1.69
CA LYS A 21 6.41 -2.73 -0.62
C LYS A 21 5.72 -3.89 0.08
N GLU A 22 4.45 -3.75 0.44
CA GLU A 22 3.74 -4.79 1.18
C GLU A 22 3.52 -6.03 0.32
N LEU A 23 3.06 -5.86 -0.93
CA LEU A 23 2.75 -6.99 -1.80
C LEU A 23 4.01 -7.74 -2.26
N SER A 24 5.14 -7.04 -2.45
CA SER A 24 6.43 -7.69 -2.75
C SER A 24 6.97 -8.53 -1.58
N ILE A 25 6.66 -8.18 -0.33
CA ILE A 25 7.02 -9.01 0.83
C ILE A 25 6.17 -10.28 0.87
N ARG A 26 4.89 -10.20 0.51
CA ARG A 26 3.94 -11.31 0.64
C ARG A 26 4.08 -12.35 -0.46
N GLU A 27 4.56 -11.97 -1.63
CA GLU A 27 4.67 -12.87 -2.77
C GLU A 27 5.64 -14.02 -2.48
N ASN A 28 5.16 -15.26 -2.64
CA ASN A 28 5.94 -16.50 -2.50
C ASN A 28 6.65 -16.64 -1.14
N ARG A 29 5.98 -16.26 -0.04
CA ARG A 29 6.50 -16.42 1.34
C ARG A 29 5.59 -17.24 2.25
N LEU A 30 6.18 -17.80 3.29
CA LEU A 30 5.50 -18.47 4.40
C LEU A 30 5.20 -17.46 5.51
N ARG A 31 3.96 -17.44 6.06
CA ARG A 31 3.64 -16.74 7.33
C ARG A 31 3.76 -17.70 8.47
N CYS A 32 4.40 -17.28 9.55
CA CYS A 32 4.15 -17.89 10.84
C CYS A 32 2.75 -17.49 11.35
N ILE A 33 1.96 -18.48 11.79
CA ILE A 33 0.66 -18.23 12.41
C ILE A 33 0.83 -17.50 13.75
N ASP A 34 1.88 -17.85 14.51
CA ASP A 34 2.02 -17.42 15.90
C ASP A 34 2.65 -16.01 16.03
N CYS A 35 3.63 -15.66 15.19
CA CYS A 35 4.28 -14.34 15.26
C CYS A 35 4.08 -13.45 14.03
N GLY A 36 3.45 -13.96 12.96
CA GLY A 36 3.22 -13.21 11.73
C GLY A 36 4.47 -12.96 10.87
N HIS A 37 5.64 -13.50 11.25
CA HIS A 37 6.87 -13.36 10.49
C HIS A 37 6.76 -14.00 9.09
N PHE A 38 7.32 -13.33 8.08
CA PHE A 38 7.33 -13.76 6.69
C PHE A 38 8.74 -14.21 6.29
N GLN A 39 8.89 -15.45 5.87
CA GLN A 39 10.16 -16.00 5.38
C GLN A 39 10.00 -16.60 3.97
N PRO A 40 11.05 -16.60 3.15
CA PRO A 40 10.99 -17.24 1.84
C PRO A 40 10.63 -18.73 1.96
N VAL A 41 9.95 -19.25 0.94
CA VAL A 41 9.80 -20.70 0.81
C VAL A 41 11.21 -21.27 0.55
N PRO A 42 11.69 -22.26 1.33
CA PRO A 42 12.97 -22.88 1.07
C PRO A 42 12.98 -23.54 -0.31
N ASP A 43 14.05 -23.33 -1.07
CA ASP A 43 14.29 -24.02 -2.34
C ASP A 43 14.64 -25.48 -2.04
N VAL A 44 13.65 -26.31 -1.74
CA VAL A 44 13.86 -27.75 -1.55
C VAL A 44 13.85 -28.41 -2.93
N GLU A 45 15.03 -28.63 -3.50
CA GLU A 45 15.17 -29.66 -4.52
C GLU A 45 14.88 -31.00 -3.85
N HIS A 46 13.70 -31.57 -4.12
CA HIS A 46 13.38 -32.91 -3.68
C HIS A 46 14.29 -33.90 -4.41
N GLU A 47 15.45 -34.20 -3.84
CA GLU A 47 16.06 -35.50 -4.10
C GLU A 47 15.13 -36.56 -3.52
N PRO A 48 14.64 -37.53 -4.31
CA PRO A 48 13.78 -38.58 -3.79
C PRO A 48 14.62 -39.41 -2.81
N VAL A 49 14.40 -39.21 -1.51
CA VAL A 49 14.97 -40.07 -0.48
C VAL A 49 14.22 -41.39 -0.54
N VAL A 50 14.73 -42.31 -1.35
CA VAL A 50 14.31 -43.72 -1.30
C VAL A 50 14.91 -44.28 -0.02
N SER A 51 14.16 -44.24 1.08
CA SER A 51 14.54 -44.92 2.31
C SER A 51 14.44 -46.43 2.04
N GLU A 52 15.59 -47.09 1.89
CA GLU A 52 15.66 -48.54 1.92
C GLU A 52 15.01 -49.02 3.23
N SER A 53 14.04 -49.91 3.09
CA SER A 53 13.28 -50.48 4.19
C SER A 53 14.20 -51.28 5.13
N SER A 54 14.65 -50.64 6.21
CA SER A 54 15.19 -51.35 7.37
C SER A 54 14.02 -51.84 8.23
N GLU A 55 13.96 -53.16 8.41
CA GLU A 55 13.02 -53.87 9.27
C GLU A 55 13.28 -53.52 10.74
N ASP A 56 12.79 -52.37 11.20
CA ASP A 56 12.48 -52.12 12.61
C ASP A 56 11.38 -51.06 12.64
N GLY A 57 10.33 -51.33 13.43
CA GLY A 57 9.05 -50.63 13.39
C GLY A 57 9.05 -49.21 13.96
N GLU A 58 9.85 -48.31 13.41
CA GLU A 58 9.70 -46.87 13.58
C GLU A 58 8.96 -46.31 12.36
N GLU A 59 7.75 -45.79 12.58
CA GLU A 59 7.02 -45.06 11.55
C GLU A 59 7.94 -43.95 11.02
N PRO A 60 8.13 -43.81 9.69
CA PRO A 60 8.95 -42.73 9.16
C PRO A 60 8.35 -41.40 9.64
N GLU A 61 9.14 -40.64 10.42
CA GLU A 61 8.72 -39.34 10.91
C GLU A 61 8.21 -38.52 9.71
N ALA A 62 6.92 -38.15 9.77
CA ALA A 62 6.31 -37.39 8.70
C ALA A 62 7.15 -36.14 8.39
N PRO A 63 7.29 -35.74 7.11
CA PRO A 63 8.11 -34.60 6.75
C PRO A 63 7.65 -33.36 7.54
N VAL A 64 8.50 -32.93 8.46
CA VAL A 64 8.23 -31.77 9.31
C VAL A 64 8.40 -30.54 8.43
N GLY A 65 7.34 -29.73 8.32
CA GLY A 65 7.39 -28.48 7.56
C GLY A 65 8.45 -27.51 8.09
N PRO A 66 8.81 -26.47 7.31
CA PRO A 66 9.81 -25.49 7.73
C PRO A 66 9.41 -24.81 9.04
N THR A 67 10.39 -24.56 9.91
CA THR A 67 10.22 -23.80 11.15
C THR A 67 10.34 -22.30 10.91
N CYS A 68 9.65 -21.50 11.72
CA CYS A 68 9.76 -20.05 11.68
C CYS A 68 11.14 -19.57 12.15
N ASP A 69 11.83 -18.79 11.34
CA ASP A 69 13.16 -18.22 11.64
C ASP A 69 13.14 -17.26 12.84
N SER A 70 11.97 -16.66 13.15
CA SER A 70 11.82 -15.68 14.22
C SER A 70 11.39 -16.27 15.56
N CYS A 71 10.60 -17.34 15.59
CA CYS A 71 10.02 -17.88 16.84
C CYS A 71 10.13 -19.40 16.99
N GLY A 72 10.69 -20.10 16.00
CA GLY A 72 10.85 -21.56 16.01
C GLY A 72 9.56 -22.36 15.84
N SER A 73 8.40 -21.71 15.64
CA SER A 73 7.14 -22.41 15.44
C SER A 73 7.12 -23.18 14.13
N GLN A 74 6.56 -24.40 14.15
CA GLN A 74 6.29 -25.21 12.96
C GLN A 74 4.95 -24.84 12.30
N ARG A 75 4.16 -23.95 12.92
CA ARG A 75 2.85 -23.51 12.41
C ARG A 75 3.03 -22.43 11.35
N MET A 76 3.46 -22.87 10.17
CA MET A 76 3.63 -22.03 8.99
C MET A 76 2.45 -22.23 8.04
N ASN A 77 1.87 -21.14 7.56
CA ASN A 77 0.97 -21.15 6.42
C ASN A 77 1.77 -20.70 5.20
N LEU A 78 1.68 -21.45 4.10
CA LEU A 78 1.99 -20.90 2.80
C LEU A 78 0.97 -19.79 2.56
N ILE A 79 1.44 -18.54 2.54
CA ILE A 79 0.55 -17.45 2.16
C ILE A 79 0.39 -17.60 0.67
N GLU A 80 -0.77 -18.12 0.30
CA GLU A 80 -1.26 -18.05 -1.06
C GLU A 80 -1.14 -16.61 -1.53
N GLN A 81 -0.38 -16.47 -2.62
CA GLN A 81 -0.56 -15.53 -3.72
C GLN A 81 -1.40 -14.30 -3.39
N ILE A 82 -0.79 -13.12 -3.56
CA ILE A 82 -1.47 -11.81 -3.61
C ILE A 82 -2.87 -11.98 -4.22
N GLN A 83 -3.91 -11.75 -3.42
CA GLN A 83 -5.30 -11.90 -3.87
C GLN A 83 -5.56 -11.04 -5.10
N TYR A 84 -6.54 -11.44 -5.90
CA TYR A 84 -6.88 -10.74 -7.14
C TYR A 84 -7.19 -9.25 -6.90
N GLU A 85 -7.92 -8.94 -5.83
CA GLU A 85 -8.29 -7.58 -5.43
C GLU A 85 -7.08 -6.73 -5.07
N HIS A 86 -6.07 -7.32 -4.41
CA HIS A 86 -4.82 -6.61 -4.10
C HIS A 86 -4.04 -6.27 -5.37
N LYS A 87 -4.02 -7.18 -6.37
CA LYS A 87 -3.40 -6.90 -7.67
C LYS A 87 -4.14 -5.79 -8.40
N LEU A 88 -5.48 -5.86 -8.45
CA LEU A 88 -6.30 -4.81 -9.06
C LEU A 88 -6.10 -3.45 -8.39
N ALA A 89 -6.04 -3.40 -7.05
CA ALA A 89 -5.78 -2.17 -6.33
C ALA A 89 -4.40 -1.60 -6.65
N LEU A 90 -3.37 -2.44 -6.67
CA LEU A 90 -2.01 -2.02 -7.03
C LEU A 90 -1.95 -1.50 -8.48
N ASP A 91 -2.57 -2.20 -9.43
CA ASP A 91 -2.60 -1.78 -10.83
C ASP A 91 -3.36 -0.46 -11.01
N HIS A 92 -4.48 -0.29 -10.32
CA HIS A 92 -5.24 0.97 -10.32
C HIS A 92 -4.38 2.14 -9.81
N VAL A 93 -3.70 1.96 -8.68
CA VAL A 93 -2.85 3.00 -8.09
C VAL A 93 -1.64 3.29 -8.98
N ARG A 94 -1.05 2.28 -9.62
CA ARG A 94 0.05 2.47 -10.59
C ARG A 94 -0.35 3.32 -11.79
N LEU A 95 -1.57 3.15 -12.28
CA LEU A 95 -2.10 3.90 -13.42
C LEU A 95 -2.47 5.34 -13.05
N LEU A 96 -2.99 5.55 -11.83
CA LEU A 96 -3.49 6.86 -11.42
C LEU A 96 -2.48 7.72 -10.64
N ALA A 97 -1.47 7.14 -10.00
CA ALA A 97 -0.46 7.90 -9.28
C ALA A 97 0.44 8.66 -10.25
N GLN A 98 0.09 9.92 -10.53
CA GLN A 98 0.80 10.79 -11.45
C GLN A 98 2.10 11.36 -10.86
N SER A 99 2.24 11.35 -9.53
CA SER A 99 3.35 11.95 -8.80
C SER A 99 3.91 11.00 -7.75
N ASN A 100 5.17 11.23 -7.37
CA ASN A 100 5.82 10.48 -6.29
C ASN A 100 5.44 11.07 -4.91
N PRO A 101 5.64 10.32 -3.81
CA PRO A 101 5.40 10.79 -2.44
C PRO A 101 5.93 12.18 -2.10
N LYS A 102 7.16 12.50 -2.55
CA LYS A 102 7.79 13.78 -2.21
C LYS A 102 7.05 14.95 -2.85
N VAL A 103 6.65 14.80 -4.11
CA VAL A 103 5.86 15.79 -4.84
C VAL A 103 4.48 15.93 -4.21
N CYS A 104 3.80 14.82 -3.93
CA CYS A 104 2.48 14.84 -3.29
C CYS A 104 2.53 15.56 -1.94
N LYS A 105 3.51 15.21 -1.10
CA LYS A 105 3.70 15.84 0.22
C LYS A 105 3.97 17.34 0.11
N ALA A 106 4.82 17.77 -0.82
CA ALA A 106 5.09 19.19 -1.04
C ALA A 106 3.84 19.96 -1.48
N ILE A 107 2.99 19.36 -2.34
CA ILE A 107 1.71 19.97 -2.74
C ILE A 107 0.80 20.11 -1.53
N MET A 108 0.64 19.03 -0.77
CA MET A 108 -0.22 19.02 0.43
C MET A 108 0.22 20.08 1.44
N GLU A 109 1.51 20.15 1.77
CA GLU A 109 2.07 21.15 2.70
C GLU A 109 1.80 22.59 2.24
N LYS A 110 1.73 22.83 0.93
CA LYS A 110 1.52 24.17 0.37
C LYS A 110 0.05 24.60 0.34
N VAL A 111 -0.88 23.65 0.21
CA VAL A 111 -2.32 23.94 0.10
C VAL A 111 -3.08 23.77 1.41
N ILE A 112 -2.53 23.07 2.41
CA ILE A 112 -3.21 22.75 3.67
C ILE A 112 -3.57 23.99 4.51
N ASP A 113 -2.85 25.09 4.32
CA ASP A 113 -3.10 26.35 5.05
C ASP A 113 -4.17 27.23 4.37
N LEU A 114 -4.73 26.80 3.24
CA LEU A 114 -5.83 27.50 2.57
C LEU A 114 -7.14 27.30 3.34
N GLU A 115 -7.99 28.33 3.31
CA GLU A 115 -9.21 28.43 4.15
C GLU A 115 -10.11 27.20 4.08
N HIS A 116 -10.30 26.64 2.89
CA HIS A 116 -11.23 25.54 2.65
C HIS A 116 -10.56 24.18 2.42
N VAL A 117 -9.24 24.08 2.61
CA VAL A 117 -8.48 22.87 2.30
C VAL A 117 -8.12 22.13 3.59
N ASP A 118 -8.77 20.99 3.83
CA ASP A 118 -8.37 20.05 4.86
C ASP A 118 -7.41 18.98 4.30
N GLY A 119 -6.98 18.04 5.14
CA GLY A 119 -6.09 16.97 4.71
C GLY A 119 -6.68 16.10 3.58
N TYR A 120 -8.00 15.92 3.55
CA TYR A 120 -8.66 15.13 2.53
C TYR A 120 -8.62 15.83 1.17
N TYR A 121 -8.91 17.13 1.13
CA TYR A 121 -8.77 17.92 -0.10
C TYR A 121 -7.32 18.10 -0.52
N ALA A 122 -6.39 18.25 0.43
CA ALA A 122 -4.97 18.32 0.11
C ALA A 122 -4.50 17.05 -0.61
N ALA A 123 -4.87 15.87 -0.11
CA ALA A 123 -4.56 14.60 -0.78
C ALA A 123 -5.20 14.52 -2.17
N LYS A 124 -6.49 14.90 -2.31
CA LYS A 124 -7.16 14.95 -3.62
C LYS A 124 -6.49 15.89 -4.61
N ILE A 125 -6.06 17.07 -4.17
CA ILE A 125 -5.36 18.05 -5.01
C ILE A 125 -4.03 17.45 -5.49
N ALA A 126 -3.29 16.77 -4.60
CA ALA A 126 -2.04 16.08 -4.94
C ALA A 126 -2.23 14.90 -5.90
N ASP A 127 -3.40 14.24 -5.89
CA ASP A 127 -3.71 13.13 -6.79
C ASP A 127 -4.21 13.57 -8.16
N ILE A 128 -5.04 14.62 -8.19
CA ILE A 128 -5.70 15.11 -9.42
C ILE A 128 -4.79 16.08 -10.19
N LEU A 129 -3.92 16.82 -9.49
CA LEU A 129 -3.02 17.84 -10.05
C LEU A 129 -3.78 18.87 -10.93
N PRO A 130 -4.77 19.59 -10.38
CA PRO A 130 -5.61 20.50 -11.15
C PRO A 130 -4.80 21.62 -11.81
N MET A 131 -5.05 21.86 -13.11
CA MET A 131 -4.34 22.88 -13.91
C MET A 131 -5.26 24.00 -14.40
N HIS A 132 -6.58 23.75 -14.36
CA HIS A 132 -7.62 24.69 -14.76
C HIS A 132 -8.59 24.96 -13.61
N PRO A 133 -9.20 26.16 -13.52
CA PRO A 133 -10.20 26.48 -12.50
C PRO A 133 -11.36 25.50 -12.39
N ASP A 134 -11.77 24.89 -13.52
CA ASP A 134 -12.84 23.90 -13.53
C ASP A 134 -12.44 22.56 -12.89
N ASP A 135 -11.15 22.20 -12.94
CA ASP A 135 -10.62 21.02 -12.25
C ASP A 135 -10.76 21.22 -10.74
N VAL A 136 -10.35 22.39 -10.25
CA VAL A 136 -10.48 22.76 -8.83
C VAL A 136 -11.95 22.77 -8.42
N ARG A 137 -12.84 23.41 -9.18
CA ARG A 137 -14.29 23.40 -8.89
C ARG A 137 -14.85 21.98 -8.82
N SER A 138 -14.36 21.07 -9.66
CA SER A 138 -14.81 19.67 -9.68
C SER A 138 -14.42 18.91 -8.40
N ILE A 139 -13.28 19.24 -7.78
CA ILE A 139 -12.83 18.65 -6.51
C ILE A 139 -13.81 18.99 -5.37
N PHE A 140 -14.28 20.24 -5.35
CA PHE A 140 -15.14 20.78 -4.28
C PHE A 140 -16.63 20.81 -4.66
N ALA A 141 -17.03 20.20 -5.77
CA ALA A 141 -18.38 20.32 -6.33
C ALA A 141 -19.51 19.82 -5.41
N ARG A 142 -19.19 18.99 -4.41
CA ARG A 142 -20.15 18.44 -3.44
C ARG A 142 -20.25 19.26 -2.16
N GLU A 143 -19.47 20.33 -2.03
CA GLU A 143 -19.42 21.14 -0.83
C GLU A 143 -20.54 22.18 -0.76
N ARG A 144 -20.82 22.62 0.47
CA ARG A 144 -21.81 23.67 0.75
C ARG A 144 -21.24 25.09 0.68
N PHE A 145 -19.99 25.22 0.27
CA PHE A 145 -19.30 26.49 0.06
C PHE A 145 -18.79 26.59 -1.38
N SER A 146 -18.39 27.80 -1.77
CA SER A 146 -17.75 28.05 -3.05
C SER A 146 -16.38 28.66 -2.82
N LEU A 147 -15.37 28.15 -3.54
CA LEU A 147 -14.04 28.72 -3.49
C LEU A 147 -13.97 30.10 -4.16
N GLY A 148 -13.21 31.02 -3.57
CA GLY A 148 -12.87 32.29 -4.17
C GLY A 148 -11.95 32.13 -5.39
N ARG A 149 -11.91 33.13 -6.28
CA ARG A 149 -10.98 33.10 -7.44
C ARG A 149 -9.52 33.03 -6.98
N ASP A 150 -9.16 33.82 -5.97
CA ASP A 150 -7.80 33.88 -5.45
C ASP A 150 -7.35 32.54 -4.84
N GLU A 151 -8.26 31.83 -4.16
CA GLU A 151 -7.98 30.52 -3.58
C GLU A 151 -7.83 29.45 -4.67
N ILE A 152 -8.69 29.45 -5.69
CA ILE A 152 -8.57 28.58 -6.87
C ILE A 152 -7.21 28.80 -7.57
N ASP A 153 -6.85 30.07 -7.79
CA ASP A 153 -5.59 30.43 -8.45
C ASP A 153 -4.38 30.01 -7.58
N SER A 154 -4.50 30.12 -6.25
CA SER A 154 -3.46 29.68 -5.30
C SER A 154 -3.24 28.16 -5.36
N ILE A 155 -4.32 27.36 -5.44
CA ILE A 155 -4.23 25.90 -5.60
C ILE A 155 -3.51 25.56 -6.91
N ILE A 156 -3.92 26.15 -8.03
CA ILE A 156 -3.31 25.88 -9.35
C ILE A 156 -1.84 26.31 -9.36
N ALA A 157 -1.52 27.48 -8.77
CA ALA A 157 -0.15 27.97 -8.68
C ALA A 157 0.74 27.05 -7.85
N ALA A 158 0.23 26.54 -6.72
CA ALA A 158 0.95 25.58 -5.89
C ALA A 158 1.30 24.31 -6.68
N VAL A 159 0.34 23.76 -7.41
CA VAL A 159 0.54 22.55 -8.24
C VAL A 159 1.55 22.80 -9.36
N LYS A 160 1.43 23.92 -10.10
CA LYS A 160 2.35 24.25 -11.20
C LYS A 160 3.79 24.44 -10.74
N GLU A 161 3.99 25.17 -9.64
CA GLU A 161 5.32 25.43 -9.11
C GLU A 161 6.04 24.14 -8.71
N ILE A 162 5.32 23.18 -8.13
CA ILE A 162 5.94 21.95 -7.63
C ILE A 162 6.13 20.92 -8.74
N THR A 163 5.19 20.83 -9.69
CA THR A 163 5.30 19.89 -10.82
C THR A 163 6.20 20.41 -11.95
N GLY A 164 6.51 21.72 -11.97
CA GLY A 164 7.33 22.35 -13.00
C GLY A 164 6.62 22.53 -14.34
N ALA A 165 5.28 22.59 -14.32
CA ALA A 165 4.40 22.71 -15.48
C ALA A 165 4.08 24.16 -15.87
#